data_AF-A0A821MEV3-F1
#
_entry.id   AF-A0A821MEV3-F1
#
_cell.length_a   1.000
_cell.length_b   1.000
_cell.length_c   1.000
_cell.angle_alpha   90.00
_cell.angle_beta   90.00
_cell.angle_gamma   90.00
#
_symmetry.space_group_name_H-M   'P 1'
#
loop_
_entity.id
_entity.type
_entity.pdbx_description
1 polymer ?
#
loop_
_entity_poly.entity_id
_entity_poly.type
_entity_poly.pdbx_seq_one_letter_code
_entity_poly.pdbx_strand_id
1 'polypeptide(L)'
;TSAEITKKCPLNEVLYQTHCYYLDGVGGECPYGHSLGSEMVLSLIANSFMGLNYKTSISGNCCVVTSEKYSNYGINSVDQCNKQGPFTSVPSYNGGGCRNHTTKHPRQLTFCMSN
;
A
#
# COMPACT_ATOMS: atom_id res chain seq x y z
N THR A 1 -12.12 35.39 -2.19
CA THR A 1 -11.04 34.60 -1.59
C THR A 1 -11.55 33.19 -1.43
N SER A 2 -11.25 32.31 -2.37
CA SER A 2 -11.78 30.94 -2.37
C SER A 2 -10.99 30.11 -1.38
N ALA A 3 -11.66 29.57 -0.36
CA ALA A 3 -11.05 28.65 0.58
C ALA A 3 -10.66 27.38 -0.17
N GLU A 4 -9.36 27.09 -0.28
CA GLU A 4 -8.89 25.75 -0.63
C GLU A 4 -9.37 24.79 0.47
N ILE A 5 -10.42 24.03 0.18
CA ILE A 5 -10.80 22.88 0.99
C ILE A 5 -9.62 21.92 0.88
N THR A 6 -8.74 21.89 1.88
CA THR A 6 -7.63 20.95 1.94
C THR A 6 -8.24 19.54 1.95
N LYS A 7 -8.17 18.83 0.82
CA LYS A 7 -8.64 17.45 0.71
C LYS A 7 -7.91 16.64 1.78
N LYS A 8 -8.65 16.07 2.72
CA LYS A 8 -8.10 15.16 3.74
C LYS A 8 -8.46 13.74 3.37
N CYS A 9 -7.46 12.86 3.37
CA CYS A 9 -7.71 11.44 3.26
C CYS A 9 -8.21 10.88 4.59
N PRO A 10 -9.03 9.81 4.56
CA PRO A 10 -9.42 9.08 5.75
C PRO A 10 -8.23 8.52 6.54
N LEU A 11 -8.51 7.99 7.74
CA LEU A 11 -7.51 7.33 8.58
C LEU A 11 -6.81 6.19 7.84
N ASN A 12 -5.49 6.06 8.08
CA ASN A 12 -4.58 5.09 7.48
C ASN A 12 -4.37 5.25 5.96
N GLU A 13 -4.61 6.46 5.44
CA GLU A 13 -4.40 6.79 4.04
C GLU A 13 -3.43 7.97 3.89
N VAL A 14 -2.71 7.99 2.78
CA VAL A 14 -1.77 9.04 2.41
C VAL A 14 -2.34 9.81 1.21
N LEU A 15 -2.44 11.13 1.34
CA LEU A 15 -2.77 12.00 0.21
C LEU A 15 -1.54 12.17 -0.68
N TYR A 16 -1.68 11.88 -1.96
CA TYR A 16 -0.70 12.25 -2.97
C TYR A 16 -1.39 12.73 -4.23
N GLN A 17 -1.06 13.94 -4.67
CA GLN A 17 -1.81 14.67 -5.70
C GLN A 17 -3.30 14.75 -5.32
N THR A 18 -4.18 14.25 -6.18
CA THR A 18 -5.64 14.28 -5.99
C THR A 18 -6.20 12.98 -5.42
N HIS A 19 -5.38 11.98 -5.09
CA HIS A 19 -5.83 10.66 -4.68
C HIS A 19 -5.35 10.28 -3.27
N CYS A 20 -6.12 9.42 -2.61
CA CYS A 20 -5.76 8.84 -1.33
C CYS A 20 -5.30 7.40 -1.54
N TYR A 21 -4.19 7.05 -0.91
CA TYR A 21 -3.53 5.77 -1.07
C TYR A 21 -3.42 5.04 0.25
N TYR A 22 -3.50 3.71 0.23
CA TYR A 22 -3.31 2.89 1.41
C TYR A 22 -2.75 1.52 1.11
N LEU A 23 -2.26 0.89 2.18
CA LEU A 23 -1.82 -0.50 2.19
C LEU A 23 -2.87 -1.35 2.91
N ASP A 24 -3.25 -2.47 2.31
CA ASP A 24 -4.23 -3.38 2.89
C ASP A 24 -3.98 -4.85 2.55
N GLY A 25 -4.51 -5.76 3.36
CA GLY A 25 -4.40 -7.21 3.19
C GLY A 25 -5.53 -7.83 2.35
N VAL A 26 -5.89 -7.20 1.22
CA VAL A 26 -7.11 -7.50 0.43
C VAL A 26 -6.88 -8.38 -0.80
N GLY A 27 -5.78 -9.13 -0.85
CA GLY A 27 -5.64 -10.19 -1.86
C GLY A 27 -5.26 -9.72 -3.26
N GLY A 28 -4.85 -8.45 -3.41
CA GLY A 28 -4.48 -7.86 -4.70
C GLY A 28 -5.65 -7.26 -5.44
N GLU A 29 -6.80 -7.09 -4.78
CA GLU A 29 -8.02 -6.49 -5.32
C GLU A 29 -8.50 -5.39 -4.40
N CYS A 30 -8.58 -4.16 -4.92
CA CYS A 30 -9.06 -3.03 -4.15
C CYS A 30 -10.60 -3.05 -4.05
N PRO A 31 -11.18 -2.64 -2.91
CA PRO A 31 -12.62 -2.56 -2.75
C PRO A 31 -13.25 -1.53 -3.71
N TYR A 32 -14.57 -1.58 -3.85
CA TYR A 32 -15.32 -0.64 -4.69
C TYR A 32 -14.94 0.83 -4.42
N GLY A 33 -14.89 1.64 -5.48
CA GLY A 33 -14.44 3.03 -5.43
C GLY A 33 -12.92 3.21 -5.40
N HIS A 34 -12.15 2.12 -5.47
CA HIS A 34 -10.70 2.13 -5.47
C HIS A 34 -10.15 1.28 -6.61
N SER A 35 -8.90 1.52 -6.97
CA SER A 35 -8.13 0.76 -7.95
C SER A 35 -6.71 0.54 -7.45
N LEU A 36 -5.96 -0.36 -8.09
CA LEU A 36 -4.55 -0.58 -7.74
C LEU A 36 -3.75 0.70 -8.05
N GLY A 37 -2.97 1.15 -7.06
CA GLY A 37 -2.02 2.24 -7.26
C GLY A 37 -0.80 1.76 -8.07
N SER A 38 -0.11 2.69 -8.72
CA SER A 38 1.11 2.38 -9.47
C SER A 38 2.33 2.22 -8.57
N GLU A 39 3.27 1.38 -9.01
CA GLU A 39 4.57 1.16 -8.39
C GLU A 39 5.38 2.46 -8.34
N MET A 40 5.28 3.29 -9.38
CA MET A 40 5.91 4.60 -9.41
C MET A 40 5.42 5.47 -8.25
N VAL A 41 4.11 5.58 -8.03
CA VAL A 41 3.58 6.37 -6.92
C VAL A 41 3.99 5.75 -5.59
N LEU A 42 3.89 4.43 -5.44
CA LEU A 42 4.34 3.72 -4.24
C LEU A 42 5.78 4.09 -3.88
N SER A 43 6.69 4.13 -4.86
CA SER A 43 8.10 4.51 -4.64
C SER A 43 8.29 5.92 -4.08
N LEU A 44 7.38 6.84 -4.43
CA LEU A 44 7.45 8.25 -4.03
C LEU A 44 6.86 8.47 -2.63
N ILE A 45 5.86 7.67 -2.24
CA ILE A 45 5.10 7.88 -1.00
C ILE A 45 5.24 6.77 0.04
N ALA A 46 6.05 5.73 -0.22
CA ALA A 46 6.20 4.59 0.67
C ALA A 46 6.48 5.01 2.13
N ASN A 47 7.44 5.93 2.34
CA ASN A 47 7.79 6.43 3.67
C ASN A 47 6.65 7.14 4.40
N SER A 48 5.68 7.70 3.68
CA SER A 48 4.51 8.36 4.27
C SER A 48 3.56 7.38 4.97
N PHE A 49 3.71 6.07 4.76
CA PHE A 49 2.96 5.05 5.49
C PHE A 49 3.52 4.76 6.89
N MET A 50 4.68 5.29 7.24
CA MET A 50 5.26 5.08 8.57
C MET A 50 4.35 5.58 9.68
N GLY A 51 4.14 4.74 10.70
CA GLY A 51 3.23 5.04 11.80
C GLY A 51 1.74 4.84 11.49
N LEU A 52 1.36 4.57 10.24
CA LEU A 52 -0.02 4.22 9.88
C LEU A 52 -0.29 2.72 10.07
N ASN A 53 -1.54 2.30 9.95
CA ASN A 53 -1.90 0.88 9.97
C ASN A 53 -2.36 0.41 8.58
N TYR A 54 -2.55 -0.90 8.43
CA TYR A 54 -3.38 -1.43 7.35
C TYR A 54 -4.76 -0.77 7.35
N LYS A 55 -5.34 -0.59 6.17
CA LYS A 55 -6.65 0.07 6.04
C LYS A 55 -7.76 -0.71 6.73
N THR A 56 -7.85 -2.02 6.49
CA THR A 56 -8.90 -2.87 7.06
C THR A 56 -8.36 -4.17 7.66
N SER A 57 -7.39 -4.79 6.99
CA SER A 57 -6.96 -6.16 7.25
C SER A 57 -5.45 -6.27 7.13
N ILE A 58 -4.83 -6.96 8.09
CA ILE A 58 -3.39 -7.28 8.03
C ILE A 58 -3.10 -8.13 6.78
N SER A 59 -1.97 -7.95 6.11
CA SER A 59 -1.58 -8.83 5.01
C SER A 59 -1.22 -10.25 5.49
N GLY A 60 -1.23 -11.21 4.57
CA GLY A 60 -0.69 -12.56 4.74
C GLY A 60 0.54 -12.83 3.85
N ASN A 61 0.93 -11.88 3.00
CA ASN A 61 2.14 -11.93 2.19
C ASN A 61 2.81 -10.55 2.17
N CYS A 62 4.11 -10.54 1.92
CA CYS A 62 4.97 -9.35 2.02
C CYS A 62 5.13 -8.55 0.73
N CYS A 63 4.82 -9.14 -0.42
CA CYS A 63 4.95 -8.47 -1.70
C CYS A 63 3.75 -7.56 -1.96
N VAL A 64 4.00 -6.36 -2.45
CA VAL A 64 2.93 -5.40 -2.74
C VAL A 64 2.41 -5.64 -4.14
N VAL A 65 1.12 -5.94 -4.27
CA VAL A 65 0.45 -5.87 -5.57
C VAL A 65 0.12 -4.41 -5.87
N THR A 66 0.57 -3.99 -7.04
CA THR A 66 0.33 -2.67 -7.64
C THR A 66 -0.33 -2.87 -9.01
N SER A 67 -0.55 -1.79 -9.76
CA SER A 67 -1.15 -1.84 -11.10
C SER A 67 -0.30 -2.55 -12.16
N GLU A 68 0.97 -2.77 -11.85
CA GLU A 68 1.97 -3.36 -12.73
C GLU A 68 1.88 -4.88 -12.79
N LYS A 69 2.43 -5.46 -13.87
CA LYS A 69 2.40 -6.91 -14.11
C LYS A 69 3.11 -7.71 -13.01
N TYR A 70 4.14 -7.14 -12.42
CA TYR A 70 4.97 -7.79 -11.41
C TYR A 70 4.92 -6.97 -10.13
N SER A 71 4.83 -7.63 -8.98
CA SER A 71 5.18 -7.02 -7.71
C SER A 71 6.70 -6.90 -7.66
N ASN A 72 7.25 -5.70 -7.44
CA ASN A 72 8.68 -5.52 -7.17
C ASN A 72 8.97 -4.98 -5.78
N TYR A 73 7.95 -4.46 -5.11
CA TYR A 73 8.07 -3.89 -3.77
C TYR A 73 7.55 -4.88 -2.75
N GLY A 74 8.06 -4.78 -1.53
CA GLY A 74 7.57 -5.56 -0.41
C GLY A 74 8.00 -4.97 0.92
N ILE A 75 7.37 -5.47 1.99
CA ILE A 75 7.77 -5.17 3.37
C ILE A 75 8.55 -6.36 3.89
N ASN A 76 9.73 -6.16 4.48
CA ASN A 76 10.49 -7.27 5.05
C ASN A 76 9.66 -8.01 6.13
N SER A 77 9.60 -9.35 6.03
CA SER A 77 8.84 -10.24 6.93
C SER A 77 9.29 -10.15 8.38
N VAL A 78 10.58 -9.89 8.61
CA VAL A 78 11.14 -9.77 9.95
C VAL A 78 10.66 -8.50 10.64
N ASP A 79 10.36 -7.45 9.89
CA ASP A 79 10.07 -6.12 10.43
C ASP A 79 8.58 -5.98 10.75
N GLN A 80 7.74 -5.86 9.71
CA GLN A 80 6.36 -5.40 9.85
C GLN A 80 5.33 -6.20 9.03
N CYS A 81 5.75 -6.88 7.98
CA CYS A 81 4.84 -7.64 7.13
C CYS A 81 4.09 -8.70 7.96
N ASN A 82 2.78 -8.83 7.70
CA ASN A 82 1.88 -9.77 8.37
C ASN A 82 1.72 -9.56 9.88
N LYS A 83 2.17 -8.42 10.40
CA LYS A 83 1.99 -8.02 11.80
C LYS A 83 1.00 -6.88 11.89
N GLN A 84 0.33 -6.77 13.03
CA GLN A 84 -0.50 -5.59 13.31
C GLN A 84 0.37 -4.33 13.28
N GLY A 85 -0.20 -3.22 12.79
CA GLY A 85 0.47 -1.93 12.82
C GLY A 85 0.49 -1.33 14.25
N PRO A 86 1.01 -0.09 14.39
CA PRO A 86 1.42 0.79 13.31
C PRO A 86 2.69 0.30 12.59
N PHE A 87 2.83 0.67 11.32
CA PHE A 87 3.95 0.29 10.48
C PHE A 87 5.26 0.85 11.05
N THR A 88 6.22 -0.04 11.32
CA THR A 88 7.61 0.29 11.67
C THR A 88 8.59 0.13 10.51
N SER A 89 8.17 -0.57 9.44
CA SER A 89 8.79 -0.56 8.12
C SER A 89 7.73 -0.42 7.02
N VAL A 90 8.12 0.14 5.88
CA VAL A 90 7.26 0.41 4.73
C VAL A 90 7.71 -0.39 3.51
N PRO A 91 6.89 -0.47 2.44
CA PRO A 91 7.32 -1.11 1.20
C PRO A 91 8.60 -0.50 0.64
N SER A 92 9.54 -1.36 0.26
CA SER A 92 10.79 -0.98 -0.40
C SER A 92 11.03 -1.87 -1.61
N TYR A 93 11.84 -1.36 -2.56
CA TYR A 93 12.20 -2.13 -3.74
C TYR A 93 12.92 -3.42 -3.32
N ASN A 94 12.47 -4.55 -3.85
CA ASN A 94 12.92 -5.90 -3.47
C ASN A 94 12.78 -6.22 -1.96
N GLY A 95 12.00 -5.45 -1.20
CA GLY A 95 11.72 -5.76 0.20
C GLY A 95 11.04 -7.11 0.32
N GLY A 96 11.46 -7.92 1.31
CA GLY A 96 10.95 -9.29 1.48
C GLY A 96 11.30 -10.25 0.33
N GLY A 97 12.22 -9.89 -0.58
CA GLY A 97 12.60 -10.71 -1.74
C GLY A 97 11.62 -10.64 -2.91
N CYS A 98 10.84 -9.56 -3.00
CA CYS A 98 9.70 -9.47 -3.90
C CYS A 98 10.02 -9.05 -5.34
N ARG A 99 11.28 -8.91 -5.78
CA ARG A 99 11.59 -8.49 -7.16
C ARG A 99 11.01 -9.49 -8.18
N ASN A 100 10.21 -8.99 -9.13
CA ASN A 100 9.52 -9.78 -10.17
C ASN A 100 8.56 -10.86 -9.63
N HIS A 101 7.96 -10.67 -8.45
CA HIS A 101 7.04 -11.64 -7.87
C HIS A 101 5.69 -11.64 -8.61
N THR A 102 5.16 -12.83 -8.93
CA THR A 102 3.91 -13.01 -9.71
C THR A 102 2.82 -13.77 -8.97
N THR A 103 3.15 -14.48 -7.89
CA THR A 103 2.17 -15.27 -7.15
C THR A 103 1.29 -14.36 -6.30
N LYS A 104 -0.03 -14.57 -6.35
CA LYS A 104 -1.00 -13.87 -5.50
C LYS A 104 -1.44 -14.76 -4.35
N HIS A 105 -1.59 -14.17 -3.16
CA HIS A 105 -2.12 -14.81 -1.97
C HIS A 105 -3.50 -14.23 -1.59
N PRO A 106 -4.38 -14.99 -0.91
CA PRO A 106 -5.70 -14.48 -0.51
C PRO A 106 -5.70 -13.20 0.33
N ARG A 107 -4.63 -12.97 1.12
CA ARG A 107 -4.40 -11.74 1.89
C ARG A 107 -3.17 -10.98 1.41
N GLN A 108 -2.94 -10.96 0.11
CA GLN A 108 -1.82 -10.22 -0.50
C GLN A 108 -1.79 -8.77 0.00
N LEU A 109 -0.61 -8.28 0.37
CA LEU A 109 -0.39 -6.86 0.60
C LEU A 109 -0.68 -6.10 -0.70
N THR A 110 -1.61 -5.17 -0.64
CA THR A 110 -2.17 -4.50 -1.82
C THR A 110 -2.04 -3.00 -1.65
N PHE A 111 -1.57 -2.33 -2.68
CA PHE A 111 -1.50 -0.87 -2.74
C PHE A 111 -2.71 -0.34 -3.52
N CYS A 112 -3.61 0.33 -2.80
CA CYS A 112 -4.86 0.83 -3.36
C CYS A 112 -4.88 2.35 -3.40
N MET A 113 -5.64 2.87 -4.36
CA MET A 113 -5.82 4.28 -4.66
C MET A 113 -7.32 4.57 -4.79
N SER A 114 -7.79 5.67 -4.22
CA SER A 114 -9.16 6.17 -4.44
C SER A 114 -9.35 6.62 -5.89
N ASN A 115 -10.44 6.22 -6.54
CA ASN A 115 -10.78 6.70 -7.88
C ASN A 115 -11.16 8.19 -7.91
#